data_AF-A0A4V2JHT6-F1
#
_entry.id   AF-A0A4V2JHT6-F1
#
_cell.length_a   1.000
_cell.length_b   1.000
_cell.length_c   1.000
_cell.angle_alpha   90.00
_cell.angle_beta   90.00
_cell.angle_gamma   90.00
#
_symmetry.space_group_name_H-M   'P 1'
#
loop_
_entity.id
_entity.type
_entity.pdbx_description
1 polymer ?
#
loop_
_entity_poly.entity_id
_entity_poly.type
_entity_poly.pdbx_seq_one_letter_code
_entity_poly.pdbx_strand_id
1 'polypeptide(L)'
;MSTSHSGATARVGQSAGPVRVTVNLAPKAAAALDQAVKLTGDTKTDTINRSLQIYAYLEKVIQEGGTLYTRSADSDELERLYFV
;
A
#
# COMPACT_ATOMS: atom_id res chain seq x y z
N MET A 1 29.07 -44.56 17.86
CA MET A 1 28.36 -44.05 16.67
C MET A 1 26.88 -44.03 16.97
N SER A 2 26.27 -42.84 16.97
CA SER A 2 24.84 -42.54 16.74
C SER A 2 24.56 -41.12 17.24
N THR A 3 24.80 -40.14 16.38
CA THR A 3 24.36 -38.76 16.57
C THR A 3 23.01 -38.59 15.86
N SER A 4 21.92 -38.58 16.62
CA SER A 4 20.58 -38.26 16.12
C SER A 4 20.47 -36.76 15.86
N HIS A 5 20.60 -36.37 14.58
CA HIS A 5 20.12 -35.08 14.09
C HIS A 5 18.64 -35.23 13.74
N SER A 6 17.75 -34.87 14.67
CA SER A 6 16.34 -34.62 14.33
C SER A 6 16.14 -33.11 14.28
N GLY A 7 16.24 -32.57 13.06
CA GLY A 7 15.97 -31.17 12.78
C GLY A 7 14.54 -30.82 13.20
N ALA A 8 14.43 -29.91 14.17
CA ALA A 8 13.21 -29.14 14.36
C ALA A 8 13.08 -28.24 13.13
N THR A 9 12.28 -28.66 12.16
CA THR A 9 11.85 -27.83 11.04
C THR A 9 11.11 -26.63 11.64
N ALA A 10 11.79 -25.48 11.62
CA ALA A 10 11.18 -24.20 11.87
C ALA A 10 9.96 -24.08 10.94
N ARG A 11 8.77 -23.98 11.52
CA ARG A 11 7.54 -23.65 10.79
C ARG A 11 7.63 -22.18 10.38
N VAL A 12 8.43 -21.91 9.35
CA VAL A 12 8.41 -20.66 8.63
C VAL A 12 7.14 -20.65 7.78
N GLY A 13 6.31 -19.63 7.96
CA GLY A 13 5.20 -19.33 7.06
C GLY A 13 3.83 -19.76 7.56
N GLN A 14 3.43 -19.35 8.76
CA GLN A 14 2.00 -19.12 8.97
C GLN A 14 1.67 -17.78 8.29
N SER A 15 1.32 -17.85 7.00
CA SER A 15 0.75 -16.72 6.27
C SER A 15 -0.49 -16.30 7.05
N ALA A 16 -0.40 -15.18 7.77
CA ALA A 16 -1.57 -14.61 8.44
C ALA A 16 -2.64 -14.40 7.36
N GLY A 17 -3.81 -15.02 7.53
CA GLY A 17 -4.94 -14.84 6.62
C GLY A 17 -5.38 -13.37 6.53
N PRO A 18 -6.31 -13.04 5.63
CA PRO A 18 -6.76 -11.67 5.44
C PRO A 18 -7.29 -11.08 6.74
N VAL A 19 -6.80 -9.90 7.12
CA VAL A 19 -7.29 -9.11 8.26
C VAL A 19 -8.50 -8.30 7.81
N ARG A 20 -9.62 -8.43 8.53
CA ARG A 20 -10.83 -7.64 8.28
C ARG A 20 -10.79 -6.37 9.11
N VAL A 21 -10.99 -5.22 8.47
CA VAL A 21 -11.07 -3.91 9.12
C VAL A 21 -12.37 -3.23 8.68
N THR A 22 -13.11 -2.68 9.64
CA THR A 22 -14.24 -1.79 9.38
C THR A 22 -13.79 -0.37 9.66
N VAL A 23 -13.91 0.52 8.67
CA VAL A 23 -13.56 1.93 8.80
C VAL A 23 -14.74 2.81 8.42
N ASN A 24 -14.87 3.95 9.10
CA ASN A 24 -15.74 5.02 8.66
C ASN A 24 -14.91 5.98 7.80
N LEU A 25 -15.23 6.07 6.52
CA LEU A 25 -14.55 6.99 5.62
C LEU A 25 -15.15 8.39 5.76
N ALA A 26 -14.29 9.40 5.90
CA ALA A 26 -14.71 10.79 5.73
C ALA A 26 -15.30 10.99 4.32
N PRO A 27 -16.24 11.94 4.11
CA PRO A 27 -16.90 12.11 2.82
C PRO A 27 -15.94 12.26 1.62
N LYS A 28 -14.82 12.98 1.81
CA LYS A 28 -13.78 13.13 0.77
C LYS A 28 -13.09 11.81 0.45
N ALA A 29 -12.81 10.96 1.44
CA ALA A 29 -12.19 9.66 1.25
C ALA A 29 -13.15 8.67 0.56
N ALA A 30 -14.44 8.73 0.89
CA ALA A 30 -15.47 7.94 0.20
C ALA A 30 -15.58 8.33 -1.28
N ALA A 31 -15.62 9.63 -1.59
CA ALA A 31 -15.63 10.12 -2.96
C ALA A 31 -14.35 9.75 -3.74
N ALA A 32 -13.18 9.84 -3.09
CA ALA A 32 -11.92 9.42 -3.69
C ALA A 32 -11.88 7.92 -3.98
N LEU A 33 -12.43 7.08 -3.11
CA LEU A 33 -12.57 5.64 -3.33
C LEU A 33 -13.43 5.36 -4.57
N ASP A 34 -14.60 5.99 -4.68
CA ASP A 34 -15.49 5.79 -5.83
C ASP A 34 -14.84 6.27 -7.14
N GLN A 35 -14.12 7.40 -7.10
CA GLN A 35 -13.36 7.89 -8.26
C GLN A 35 -12.23 6.93 -8.66
N ALA A 36 -11.47 6.41 -7.70
CA ALA A 36 -10.38 5.48 -7.97
C ALA A 36 -10.89 4.16 -8.57
N VAL A 37 -11.99 3.61 -8.04
CA VAL A 37 -12.68 2.45 -8.62
C VAL A 37 -13.08 2.72 -10.07
N LYS A 38 -13.66 3.89 -10.35
CA LYS A 38 -14.07 4.27 -11.71
C LYS A 38 -12.89 4.38 -12.68
N LEU A 39 -11.76 4.94 -12.24
CA LEU A 39 -10.58 5.14 -13.08
C LEU A 39 -9.80 3.85 -13.35
N THR A 40 -9.76 2.94 -12.37
CA THR A 40 -8.93 1.73 -12.43
C THR A 40 -9.71 0.49 -12.87
N GLY A 41 -11.02 0.44 -12.61
CA GLY A 41 -11.83 -0.78 -12.74
C GLY A 41 -11.65 -1.77 -11.59
N ASP A 42 -10.85 -1.43 -10.57
CA ASP A 42 -10.61 -2.29 -9.41
C ASP A 42 -11.85 -2.37 -8.50
N THR A 43 -11.96 -3.45 -7.71
CA THR A 43 -12.99 -3.52 -6.66
C THR A 43 -12.67 -2.57 -5.51
N LYS A 44 -13.67 -2.18 -4.70
CA LYS A 44 -13.42 -1.35 -3.49
C LYS A 44 -12.38 -1.96 -2.56
N THR A 45 -12.39 -3.29 -2.40
CA THR A 45 -11.41 -4.00 -1.59
C THR A 45 -10.01 -3.89 -2.18
N ASP A 46 -9.85 -4.10 -3.49
CA ASP A 46 -8.55 -3.99 -4.15
C ASP A 46 -8.03 -2.55 -4.13
N THR A 47 -8.90 -1.57 -4.38
CA THR A 47 -8.54 -0.15 -4.30
C THR A 47 -8.06 0.24 -2.90
N ILE A 48 -8.74 -0.21 -1.84
CA ILE A 48 -8.33 0.07 -0.45
C ILE A 48 -7.00 -0.65 -0.13
N ASN A 49 -6.85 -1.92 -0.50
CA ASN A 49 -5.62 -2.65 -0.23
C ASN A 49 -4.43 -2.01 -0.94
N ARG A 50 -4.60 -1.64 -2.21
CA ARG A 50 -3.56 -1.01 -3.02
C ARG A 50 -3.22 0.40 -2.52
N SER A 51 -4.22 1.18 -2.10
CA SER A 51 -3.97 2.52 -1.56
C SER A 51 -3.15 2.49 -0.29
N LEU A 52 -3.38 1.52 0.62
CA LEU A 52 -2.56 1.34 1.82
C LEU A 52 -1.11 0.99 1.49
N GLN A 53 -0.89 0.11 0.51
CA GLN A 53 0.46 -0.27 0.06
C GLN A 53 1.21 0.91 -0.56
N ILE A 54 0.54 1.65 -1.45
CA ILE A 54 1.12 2.85 -2.06
C ILE A 54 1.43 3.89 -0.99
N TYR A 55 0.49 4.18 -0.08
CA TYR A 55 0.68 5.16 0.98
C TYR A 55 1.91 4.82 1.85
N ALA A 56 2.03 3.56 2.29
CA ALA A 56 3.18 3.11 3.05
C ALA A 56 4.51 3.26 2.28
N TYR A 57 4.52 2.99 0.97
CA TYR A 57 5.70 3.19 0.13
C TYR A 57 6.07 4.68 0.00
N LEU A 58 5.09 5.55 -0.25
CA LEU A 58 5.32 6.99 -0.37
C LEU A 58 5.89 7.59 0.93
N GLU A 59 5.33 7.21 2.07
CA GLU A 59 5.84 7.60 3.39
C GLU A 59 7.28 7.13 3.61
N LYS A 60 7.61 5.90 3.22
CA LYS A 60 8.97 5.38 3.30
C LYS A 60 9.95 6.23 2.49
N VAL A 61 9.61 6.55 1.23
CA VAL A 61 10.46 7.40 0.38
C VAL A 61 10.72 8.75 1.04
N ILE A 62 9.71 9.38 1.61
CA ILE A 62 9.85 10.68 2.30
C ILE A 62 10.75 10.55 3.53
N GLN A 63 10.54 9.52 4.36
CA GLN A 63 11.32 9.29 5.59
C GLN A 63 12.79 8.99 5.30
N GLU A 64 13.10 8.37 4.17
CA GLU A 64 14.47 8.11 3.70
C GLU A 64 15.13 9.34 3.05
N GLY A 65 14.49 10.52 3.14
CA GLY A 65 15.00 11.79 2.61
C GLY A 65 14.68 12.02 1.12
N GLY A 66 13.88 11.13 0.52
CA GLY A 66 13.38 11.29 -0.84
C GLY A 66 12.34 12.40 -0.98
N THR A 67 12.01 12.71 -2.23
CA THR A 67 10.98 13.70 -2.56
C THR A 67 10.13 13.20 -3.72
N LEU A 68 8.82 13.43 -3.65
CA LEU A 68 7.84 12.99 -4.63
C LEU A 68 7.46 14.13 -5.55
N TYR A 69 7.37 13.85 -6.85
CA TYR A 69 6.99 14.82 -7.88
C TYR A 69 5.95 14.23 -8.82
N THR A 70 5.05 15.07 -9.32
CA THR A 70 4.17 14.77 -10.46
C THR A 70 4.60 15.58 -11.67
N ARG A 71 4.34 15.00 -12.85
CA ARG A 71 4.44 15.70 -14.12
C ARG A 71 3.11 15.58 -14.84
N SER A 72 2.52 16.71 -15.18
CA SER A 72 1.33 16.74 -16.03
C SER A 72 1.74 16.50 -17.48
N ALA A 73 0.90 15.81 -18.27
CA ALA A 73 1.26 15.43 -19.63
C ALA A 73 1.45 16.62 -20.58
N ASP A 74 0.93 17.79 -20.21
CA ASP A 74 0.99 19.06 -20.91
C ASP A 74 2.13 19.98 -20.44
N SER A 75 2.96 19.54 -19.49
CA SER A 75 4.04 20.34 -18.92
C SER A 75 5.32 19.53 -18.72
N ASP A 76 6.47 20.15 -19.00
CA ASP A 76 7.78 19.58 -18.69
C ASP A 76 8.22 19.86 -17.23
N GLU A 77 7.48 20.71 -16.52
CA GLU A 77 7.77 21.05 -15.13
C GLU A 77 7.35 19.94 -14.16
N LEU A 78 8.19 19.74 -13.14
CA LEU A 78 7.89 18.83 -12.04
C LEU A 78 7.26 19.60 -10.89
N GLU A 79 6.07 19.17 -10.49
CA GLU A 79 5.37 19.70 -9.31
C GLU A 79 5.65 18.80 -8.11
N ARG A 80 6.13 19.39 -7.00
CA ARG A 80 6.40 18.63 -5.79
C ARG A 80 5.09 18.28 -5.08
N LEU A 81 4.91 16.99 -4.82
CA LEU A 81 3.78 16.50 -4.03
C LEU A 81 4.07 16.64 -2.53
N TYR A 82 3.06 17.14 -1.81
CA TYR A 82 3.02 17.16 -0.36
C TYR A 82 1.74 16.46 0.11
N PHE A 83 1.89 15.39 0.90
CA PHE A 83 0.79 14.76 1.61
C PHE A 83 0.72 15.43 2.99
N VAL A 84 -0.46 15.96 3.35
CA VAL A 84 -0.72 16.71 4.61
C VAL A 84 -1.76 15.97 5.43
#